data_AF-A0A256ZGE7-F1
#
_entry.id   AF-A0A256ZGE7-F1
#
_cell.length_a   1.000
_cell.length_b   1.000
_cell.length_c   1.000
_cell.angle_alpha   90.00
_cell.angle_beta   90.00
_cell.angle_gamma   90.00
#
_symmetry.space_group_name_H-M   'P 1'
#
loop_
_entity.id
_entity.type
_entity.pdbx_description
1 polymer ?
#
loop_
_entity_poly.entity_id
_entity_poly.type
_entity_poly.pdbx_seq_one_letter_code
_entity_poly.pdbx_strand_id
1 'polypeptide(L)'
;PHLLIVIGASTFLSLIAVAALGILLGSMAPDVRASQTYIGQLTVVIMIPAFLLAFTDLATYGLGGQVALILVSPFIAPMLVLKAYLEGYLWVSVAAVMWSLMFSAVMVLAASKLLGSEKLLSIQHRFRRRGVGRPKLKLPIRFKRS
;
A
#
# COMPACT_ATOMS: atom_id res chain seq x y z
N PRO A 1 0.23 12.39 -27.08
CA PRO A 1 0.94 11.14 -26.71
C PRO A 1 1.59 11.20 -25.31
N HIS A 2 2.34 12.26 -24.99
CA HIS A 2 3.05 12.38 -23.71
C HIS A 2 2.12 12.44 -22.49
N LEU A 3 0.96 13.12 -22.57
CA LEU A 3 -0.02 13.17 -21.49
C LEU A 3 -0.49 11.78 -21.03
N LEU A 4 -0.79 10.88 -21.98
CA LEU A 4 -1.27 9.53 -21.67
C LEU A 4 -0.23 8.72 -20.89
N ILE A 5 1.06 8.92 -21.19
CA ILE A 5 2.15 8.25 -20.50
C ILE A 5 2.26 8.77 -19.06
N VAL A 6 2.20 10.09 -18.86
CA VAL A 6 2.31 10.71 -17.52
C VAL A 6 1.10 10.35 -16.65
N ILE A 7 -0.11 10.40 -17.21
CA ILE A 7 -1.32 9.94 -16.50
C ILE A 7 -1.21 8.45 -16.19
N GLY A 8 -0.86 7.61 -17.17
CA GLY A 8 -0.70 6.17 -16.96
C GLY A 8 0.31 5.85 -15.85
N ALA A 9 1.46 6.53 -15.85
CA ALA A 9 2.47 6.40 -14.80
C ALA A 9 1.94 6.83 -13.43
N SER A 10 1.26 7.99 -13.35
CA SER A 10 0.66 8.45 -12.09
C SER A 10 -0.40 7.49 -11.57
N THR A 11 -1.28 6.96 -12.43
CA THR A 11 -2.30 5.97 -12.08
C THR A 11 -1.65 4.70 -11.55
N PHE A 12 -0.65 4.18 -12.24
CA PHE A 12 0.08 2.99 -11.80
C PHE A 12 0.73 3.19 -10.43
N LEU A 13 1.37 4.35 -10.22
CA LEU A 13 1.97 4.70 -8.93
C LEU A 13 0.92 4.82 -7.82
N SER A 14 -0.24 5.42 -8.09
CA SER A 14 -1.33 5.51 -7.11
C SER A 14 -1.89 4.14 -6.75
N LEU A 15 -2.00 3.21 -7.71
CA LEU A 15 -2.41 1.82 -7.45
C LEU A 15 -1.39 1.09 -6.58
N ILE A 16 -0.08 1.26 -6.85
CA ILE A 16 0.97 0.70 -6.01
C ILE A 16 0.89 1.26 -4.59
N ALA A 17 0.74 2.59 -4.45
CA ALA A 17 0.62 3.24 -3.15
C ALA A 17 -0.55 2.64 -2.35
N VAL A 18 -1.73 2.51 -2.98
CA VAL A 18 -2.93 2.05 -2.28
C VAL A 18 -2.83 0.58 -1.91
N ALA A 19 -2.22 -0.24 -2.78
CA ALA A 19 -1.99 -1.66 -2.51
C ALA A 19 -1.00 -1.86 -1.35
N ALA A 20 0.12 -1.15 -1.36
CA ALA A 20 1.13 -1.22 -0.30
C ALA A 20 0.56 -0.74 1.04
N LEU A 21 -0.22 0.34 1.02
CA LEU A 21 -0.90 0.83 2.22
C LEU A 21 -1.96 -0.16 2.72
N GLY A 22 -2.71 -0.81 1.82
CA GLY A 22 -3.66 -1.87 2.19
C GLY A 22 -2.99 -3.06 2.88
N ILE A 23 -1.80 -3.46 2.42
CA ILE A 23 -0.99 -4.50 3.09
C ILE A 23 -0.61 -4.06 4.50
N LEU A 24 -0.12 -2.83 4.65
CA LEU A 24 0.27 -2.27 5.95
C LEU A 24 -0.92 -2.22 6.92
N LEU A 25 -2.04 -1.62 6.53
CA LEU A 25 -3.23 -1.56 7.38
C LEU A 25 -3.77 -2.95 7.72
N GLY A 26 -3.82 -3.85 6.74
CA GLY A 26 -4.33 -5.21 6.93
C GLY A 26 -3.49 -6.05 7.89
N SER A 27 -2.17 -5.88 7.86
CA SER A 27 -1.25 -6.60 8.75
C SER A 27 -1.27 -6.11 10.20
N MET A 28 -1.62 -4.85 10.44
CA MET A 28 -1.72 -4.29 11.79
C MET A 28 -3.12 -4.48 12.40
N ALA A 29 -4.11 -4.86 11.59
CA ALA A 29 -5.48 -5.04 12.05
C ALA A 29 -5.64 -6.40 12.77
N PRO A 30 -6.36 -6.44 13.91
CA PRO A 30 -6.59 -7.68 14.65
C PRO A 30 -7.47 -8.69 13.90
N ASP A 31 -8.35 -8.20 13.02
CA ASP A 31 -9.25 -9.02 12.23
C ASP A 31 -9.68 -8.29 10.94
N VAL A 32 -10.33 -9.02 10.03
CA VAL A 32 -10.74 -8.50 8.72
C VAL A 32 -11.73 -7.34 8.85
N ARG A 33 -12.61 -7.33 9.86
CA ARG A 33 -13.58 -6.24 10.03
C ARG A 33 -12.88 -4.96 10.46
N ALA A 34 -11.93 -5.04 11.40
CA ALA A 34 -11.11 -3.89 11.80
C ALA A 34 -10.31 -3.30 10.61
N SER A 35 -9.71 -4.16 9.78
CA SER A 35 -9.01 -3.73 8.55
C SER A 35 -9.95 -2.97 7.61
N GLN A 36 -11.15 -3.49 7.37
CA GLN A 36 -12.16 -2.83 6.54
C GLN A 36 -12.60 -1.48 7.13
N THR A 37 -12.73 -1.37 8.46
CA THR A 37 -13.02 -0.09 9.11
C THR A 37 -11.90 0.93 8.87
N TYR A 38 -10.62 0.54 8.99
CA TYR A 38 -9.49 1.43 8.74
C TYR A 38 -9.43 1.91 7.28
N ILE A 39 -9.65 1.00 6.33
CA ILE A 39 -9.71 1.34 4.90
C ILE A 39 -10.87 2.31 4.62
N GLY A 40 -12.04 2.06 5.22
CA GLY A 40 -13.20 2.94 5.08
C GLY A 40 -12.95 4.34 5.62
N GLN A 41 -12.36 4.46 6.81
CA GLN A 41 -11.98 5.75 7.39
C GLN A 41 -10.97 6.50 6.50
N LEU A 42 -9.96 5.81 5.99
CA LEU A 42 -8.99 6.41 5.08
C LEU A 42 -9.62 6.87 3.77
N THR A 43 -10.60 6.13 3.25
CA THR A 43 -11.30 6.47 2.01
C THR A 43 -11.95 7.85 2.12
N VAL A 44 -12.56 8.18 3.25
CA VAL A 44 -13.13 9.50 3.50
C VAL A 44 -12.07 10.60 3.40
N VAL A 45 -10.89 10.37 4.01
CA VAL A 45 -9.77 11.32 3.97
C VAL A 45 -9.23 11.52 2.55
N ILE A 46 -9.21 10.46 1.73
CA ILE A 46 -8.76 10.52 0.33
C ILE A 46 -9.80 11.21 -0.58
N MET A 47 -11.08 10.97 -0.32
CA MET A 47 -12.17 11.48 -1.14
C MET A 47 -12.34 12.99 -1.03
N ILE A 48 -12.14 13.58 0.15
CA ILE A 48 -12.32 15.03 0.35
C ILE A 48 -11.40 15.85 -0.59
N PRO A 49 -10.08 15.62 -0.64
CA PRO A 49 -9.19 16.27 -1.61
C PRO A 49 -9.56 15.99 -3.07
N ALA A 50 -9.99 14.77 -3.38
CA ALA A 50 -10.41 14.43 -4.74
C ALA A 50 -11.64 15.24 -5.19
N PHE A 51 -12.61 15.41 -4.29
CA PHE A 51 -13.77 16.27 -4.55
C PHE A 51 -13.39 17.73 -4.67
N LEU A 52 -12.53 18.26 -3.79
CA LEU A 52 -12.04 19.63 -3.90
C LEU A 52 -11.40 19.87 -5.27
N LEU A 53 -10.53 18.95 -5.70
CA LEU A 53 -9.88 19.02 -7.01
C LEU A 53 -10.87 18.94 -8.18
N ALA A 54 -12.02 18.28 -8.02
CA ALA A 54 -13.05 18.20 -9.05
C ALA A 54 -13.72 19.55 -9.34
N PHE A 55 -13.83 20.42 -8.32
CA PHE A 55 -14.62 21.67 -8.38
C PHE A 55 -13.77 22.94 -8.35
N THR A 56 -12.45 22.82 -8.21
CA THR A 56 -11.55 23.96 -8.07
C THR A 56 -10.48 23.95 -9.16
N ASP A 57 -10.14 25.12 -9.68
CA ASP A 57 -9.07 25.28 -10.67
C ASP A 57 -7.75 25.55 -9.98
N LEU A 58 -6.65 25.01 -10.51
CA LEU A 58 -5.31 25.24 -9.97
C LEU A 58 -4.95 26.72 -10.00
N ALA A 59 -5.49 27.47 -10.96
CA ALA A 59 -5.34 28.92 -11.04
C ALA A 59 -5.88 29.69 -9.83
N THR A 60 -6.84 29.11 -9.09
CA THR A 60 -7.39 29.74 -7.87
C THR A 60 -6.47 29.58 -6.67
N TYR A 61 -5.51 28.66 -6.74
CA TYR A 61 -4.54 28.40 -5.68
C TYR A 61 -3.23 29.17 -5.93
N GLY A 62 -2.75 29.87 -4.91
CA GLY A 62 -1.35 30.29 -4.87
C GLY A 62 -0.40 29.08 -4.79
N LEU A 63 0.90 29.32 -4.90
CA LEU A 63 1.92 28.25 -4.88
C LEU A 63 1.78 27.32 -3.66
N GLY A 64 1.50 27.87 -2.48
CA GLY A 64 1.29 27.09 -1.26
C GLY A 64 0.09 26.11 -1.35
N GLY A 65 -1.01 26.53 -1.98
CA GLY A 65 -2.18 25.66 -2.18
C GLY A 65 -1.89 24.54 -3.18
N GLN A 66 -1.17 24.84 -4.25
CA GLN A 66 -0.75 23.85 -5.24
C GLN A 66 0.19 22.80 -4.62
N VAL A 67 1.15 23.23 -3.79
CA VAL A 67 2.02 22.32 -3.02
C VAL A 67 1.22 21.48 -2.02
N ALA A 68 0.25 22.07 -1.34
CA ALA A 68 -0.62 21.33 -0.42
C ALA A 68 -1.38 20.21 -1.16
N LEU A 69 -1.98 20.50 -2.32
CA LEU A 69 -2.68 19.49 -3.12
C LEU A 69 -1.76 18.33 -3.53
N ILE A 70 -0.50 18.61 -3.86
CA ILE A 70 0.49 17.58 -4.18
C ILE A 70 0.78 16.70 -2.95
N LEU A 71 1.05 17.31 -1.80
CA LEU A 71 1.53 16.60 -0.61
C LEU A 71 0.42 15.88 0.16
N VAL A 72 -0.83 16.32 0.02
CA VAL A 72 -1.97 15.74 0.74
C VAL A 72 -2.11 14.24 0.48
N SER A 73 -1.96 13.80 -0.77
CA SER A 73 -2.19 12.39 -1.11
C SER A 73 -1.59 11.99 -2.47
N PRO A 74 -0.90 10.83 -2.57
CA PRO A 74 -0.48 10.27 -3.85
C PRO A 74 -1.64 9.63 -4.63
N PHE A 75 -2.79 9.40 -3.99
CA PHE A 75 -3.94 8.70 -4.58
C PHE A 75 -4.73 9.58 -5.55
N ILE A 76 -4.67 10.91 -5.36
CA ILE A 76 -5.31 11.88 -6.25
C ILE A 76 -4.41 12.31 -7.42
N ALA A 77 -3.15 11.86 -7.44
CA ALA A 77 -2.16 12.25 -8.43
C ALA A 77 -2.61 12.09 -9.89
N PRO A 78 -3.36 11.05 -10.30
CA PRO A 78 -3.77 10.92 -11.70
C PRO A 78 -4.73 12.01 -12.13
N MET A 79 -5.64 12.38 -11.24
CA MET A 79 -6.59 13.45 -11.44
C MET A 79 -5.88 14.82 -11.45
N LEU A 80 -4.96 15.03 -10.50
CA LEU A 80 -4.15 16.25 -10.40
C LEU A 80 -3.24 16.43 -11.63
N VAL A 81 -2.63 15.36 -12.13
CA VAL A 81 -1.79 15.36 -13.33
C VAL A 81 -2.60 15.76 -14.55
N LEU A 82 -3.77 15.14 -14.75
CA LEU A 82 -4.66 15.48 -15.86
C LEU A 82 -5.08 16.95 -15.78
N LYS A 83 -5.54 17.40 -14.60
CA LYS A 83 -6.01 18.76 -14.40
C LYS A 83 -4.89 19.80 -14.60
N ALA A 84 -3.73 19.56 -13.99
CA ALA A 84 -2.55 20.41 -14.14
C ALA A 84 -2.09 20.52 -15.59
N TYR A 85 -2.15 19.43 -16.35
CA TYR A 85 -1.80 19.47 -17.75
C TYR A 85 -2.80 20.29 -18.57
N LEU A 86 -4.11 20.10 -18.35
CA LEU A 86 -5.17 20.84 -19.05
C LEU A 86 -5.14 22.34 -18.75
N GLU A 87 -4.77 22.72 -17.52
CA GLU A 87 -4.68 24.12 -17.08
C GLU A 87 -3.30 24.76 -17.33
N GLY A 88 -2.32 24.02 -17.88
CA GLY A 88 -0.99 24.54 -18.21
C GLY A 88 0.02 24.57 -17.05
N TYR A 89 -0.30 24.00 -15.90
CA TYR A 89 0.58 23.90 -14.73
C TYR A 89 1.49 22.66 -14.78
N LEU A 90 2.40 22.61 -15.76
CA LEU A 90 3.31 21.48 -15.99
C LEU A 90 4.14 21.09 -14.75
N TRP A 91 4.56 22.08 -13.96
CA TRP A 91 5.35 21.82 -12.74
C TRP A 91 4.56 21.02 -11.71
N VAL A 92 3.25 21.27 -11.57
CA VAL A 92 2.38 20.55 -10.62
C VAL A 92 2.23 19.10 -11.06
N SER A 93 2.08 18.88 -12.37
CA SER A 93 2.01 17.53 -12.95
C SER A 93 3.26 16.72 -12.65
N VAL A 94 4.45 17.28 -12.90
CA VAL A 94 5.73 16.60 -12.63
C VAL A 94 5.91 16.36 -11.12
N ALA A 95 5.63 17.36 -10.29
CA ALA A 95 5.76 17.25 -8.84
C ALA A 95 4.82 16.18 -8.25
N ALA A 96 3.57 16.08 -8.74
CA ALA A 96 2.62 15.05 -8.33
C ALA A 96 3.12 13.64 -8.65
N VAL A 97 3.69 13.41 -9.85
CA VAL A 97 4.27 12.12 -10.23
C VAL A 97 5.47 11.77 -9.34
N MET A 98 6.37 12.73 -9.13
CA MET A 98 7.56 12.54 -8.29
C MET A 98 7.17 12.22 -6.83
N TRP A 99 6.18 12.93 -6.29
CA TRP A 99 5.64 12.66 -4.98
C TRP A 99 5.04 11.25 -4.87
N SER A 100 4.20 10.85 -5.84
CA SER A 100 3.62 9.50 -5.87
C SER A 100 4.68 8.42 -5.99
N LEU A 101 5.75 8.64 -6.76
CA LEU A 101 6.86 7.72 -6.86
C LEU A 101 7.58 7.55 -5.52
N MET A 102 7.93 8.66 -4.86
CA MET A 102 8.58 8.61 -3.55
C MET A 102 7.71 7.92 -2.51
N PHE A 103 6.44 8.31 -2.42
CA PHE A 103 5.50 7.72 -1.46
C PHE A 103 5.34 6.22 -1.68
N SER A 104 5.11 5.80 -2.94
CA SER A 104 4.99 4.38 -3.29
C SER A 104 6.25 3.60 -2.95
N ALA A 105 7.43 4.13 -3.24
CA ALA A 105 8.69 3.50 -2.87
C ALA A 105 8.80 3.31 -1.35
N VAL A 106 8.51 4.34 -0.56
CA VAL A 106 8.52 4.29 0.92
C VAL A 106 7.54 3.23 1.43
N MET A 107 6.31 3.20 0.92
CA MET A 107 5.28 2.24 1.35
C MET A 107 5.65 0.81 0.97
N VAL A 108 6.17 0.58 -0.24
CA VAL A 108 6.64 -0.75 -0.67
C VAL A 108 7.79 -1.22 0.22
N LEU A 109 8.74 -0.35 0.54
CA LEU A 109 9.83 -0.68 1.46
C LEU A 109 9.31 -1.03 2.85
N ALA A 110 8.37 -0.25 3.39
CA ALA A 110 7.74 -0.53 4.68
C ALA A 110 6.99 -1.87 4.66
N ALA A 111 6.15 -2.11 3.66
CA ALA A 111 5.39 -3.35 3.51
C ALA A 111 6.32 -4.57 3.35
N SER A 112 7.41 -4.42 2.58
CA SER A 112 8.40 -5.48 2.38
C SER A 112 9.09 -5.91 3.68
N LYS A 113 9.45 -4.94 4.54
CA LYS A 113 10.06 -5.21 5.85
C LYS A 113 9.10 -5.96 6.77
N LEU A 114 7.83 -5.58 6.76
CA LEU A 114 6.82 -6.21 7.59
C LEU A 114 6.55 -7.66 7.15
N LEU A 115 6.34 -7.88 5.85
CA LEU A 115 6.18 -9.21 5.28
C LEU A 115 7.43 -10.08 5.45
N GLY A 116 8.62 -9.47 5.40
CA GLY A 116 9.89 -10.15 5.66
C GLY A 116 10.01 -10.63 7.12
N SER A 117 9.64 -9.77 8.08
CA SER A 117 9.64 -10.11 9.52
C SER A 117 8.75 -11.32 9.81
N GLU A 118 7.51 -11.32 9.30
CA GLU A 118 6.57 -12.43 9.51
C GLU A 118 6.99 -13.72 8.78
N LYS A 119 7.54 -13.61 7.56
CA LYS A 119 8.02 -14.79 6.81
C LYS A 119 9.23 -15.44 7.47
N LEU A 120 10.20 -14.67 7.93
CA LEU A 120 11.37 -15.19 8.67
C LEU A 120 10.94 -15.93 9.94
N LEU A 121 9.99 -15.34 10.71
CA LEU A 121 9.42 -15.95 11.91
C LEU A 121 8.65 -17.25 11.61
N SER A 122 7.89 -17.30 10.51
CA SER A 122 7.14 -18.51 10.15
C SER A 122 8.02 -19.66 9.63
N ILE A 123 9.13 -19.34 8.93
CA ILE A 123 10.05 -20.34 8.37
C ILE A 123 10.83 -21.01 9.50
N GLN A 124 11.34 -20.25 10.48
CA GLN A 124 12.02 -20.82 11.64
C GLN A 124 11.09 -21.72 12.49
N HIS A 125 9.82 -21.36 12.65
CA HIS A 125 8.86 -22.19 13.38
C HIS A 125 8.49 -23.48 12.64
N ARG A 126 8.36 -23.45 11.31
CA ARG A 126 8.11 -24.66 10.51
C ARG A 126 9.31 -25.62 10.48
N PHE A 127 10.54 -25.09 10.43
CA PHE A 127 11.75 -25.92 10.54
C PHE A 127 11.88 -26.58 11.91
N ARG A 128 11.52 -25.88 13.00
CA ARG A 128 11.59 -26.42 14.37
C ARG A 128 10.58 -27.54 14.66
N ARG A 129 9.45 -27.62 13.94
CA ARG A 129 8.46 -28.70 14.12
C ARG A 129 8.67 -29.94 13.25
N ARG A 130 9.51 -29.89 12.21
CA ARG A 130 9.82 -31.07 11.38
C ARG A 130 10.88 -32.01 11.98
N GLY A 131 11.53 -31.62 13.08
CA GLY A 131 12.57 -32.42 13.75
C GLY A 131 12.09 -33.36 14.87
N VAL A 132 10.81 -33.36 15.26
CA VAL A 132 10.31 -34.25 16.33
C VAL A 132 9.48 -35.38 15.73
N GLY A 133 10.12 -36.18 14.89
CA GLY A 133 9.67 -37.55 14.65
C GLY A 133 9.92 -38.35 15.92
N ARG A 134 8.93 -38.43 16.82
CA ARG A 134 8.98 -39.39 17.93
C ARG A 134 9.11 -40.79 17.34
N PRO A 135 10.17 -41.56 17.60
CA PRO A 135 10.22 -42.95 17.18
C PRO A 135 9.06 -43.68 17.88
N LYS A 136 8.20 -44.35 17.11
CA LYS A 136 7.22 -45.28 17.68
C LYS A 136 8.02 -46.37 18.40
N LEU A 137 8.03 -46.30 19.73
CA LEU A 137 8.60 -47.34 20.58
C LEU A 137 7.81 -48.62 20.33
N LYS A 138 8.35 -49.52 19.51
CA LYS A 138 7.84 -50.87 19.34
C LYS A 138 8.12 -51.61 20.65
N LEU A 139 7.11 -51.81 21.48
CA LEU A 139 7.18 -52.80 22.56
C LEU A 139 6.80 -54.17 22.00
N PRO A 140 7.72 -55.16 21.98
CA PRO A 140 7.35 -56.54 21.72
C PRO A 140 6.77 -57.12 23.02
N ILE A 141 5.46 -57.04 23.20
CA ILE A 141 4.80 -57.83 24.25
C ILE A 141 4.71 -59.27 23.72
N ARG A 142 5.79 -60.01 23.98
CA ARG A 142 5.80 -61.46 23.91
C ARG A 142 5.17 -61.96 25.20
N PHE A 143 3.91 -62.38 25.16
CA PHE A 143 3.40 -63.35 26.11
C PHE A 143 3.07 -64.65 25.40
N LYS A 144 3.75 -65.68 25.89
CA LYS A 144 3.86 -67.04 25.38
C LYS A 144 3.22 -67.94 26.43
N ARG A 145 2.32 -68.83 25.98
CA ARG A 145 1.82 -70.06 26.66
C ARG A 145 0.99 -69.77 27.93
N SER A 146 -0.01 -70.57 28.28
CA SER A 146 -0.44 -71.92 27.90
C SER A 146 -1.93 -72.03 28.16
#